data_AF-A0A4Z0L3P9-F1
#
_entry.id   AF-A0A4Z0L3P9-F1
#
_cell.length_a   1.000
_cell.length_b   1.000
_cell.length_c   1.000
_cell.angle_alpha   90.00
_cell.angle_beta   90.00
_cell.angle_gamma   90.00
#
_symmetry.space_group_name_H-M   'P 1'
#
loop_
_entity.id
_entity.type
_entity.pdbx_description
1 polymer ?
#
loop_
_entity_poly.entity_id
_entity_poly.type
_entity_poly.pdbx_seq_one_letter_code
_entity_poly.pdbx_strand_id
1 'polypeptide(L)'
;MTFSDFIFNGKLGDLSVGGTTYGKTNLDLVQEEDGDIPGLYEVLNEEQYFQVSTIKNTIVGITFDFEYDTEKSYPIHYQENNYRIGFNTAYADFVAFLETSHIDFKSTTEEGNHTIFISESKLNLLFYNNLYKASVFDLDLYNTLTKNK
;
A
#
# COMPACT_ATOMS: atom_id res chain seq x y z
N MET A 1 12.19 -9.03 -3.43
CA MET A 1 11.62 -8.48 -2.20
C MET A 1 10.12 -8.51 -2.36
N THR A 2 9.44 -9.29 -1.53
CA THR A 2 8.12 -9.83 -1.88
C THR A 2 6.99 -8.86 -1.57
N PHE A 3 5.84 -9.05 -2.23
CA PHE A 3 4.58 -8.38 -1.92
C PHE A 3 4.23 -8.41 -0.41
N SER A 4 4.69 -9.44 0.32
CA SER A 4 4.56 -9.53 1.78
C SER A 4 5.21 -8.35 2.52
N ASP A 5 6.36 -7.85 2.07
CA ASP A 5 7.04 -6.71 2.72
C ASP A 5 6.21 -5.43 2.58
N PHE A 6 5.51 -5.28 1.46
CA PHE A 6 4.59 -4.16 1.29
C PHE A 6 3.40 -4.29 2.24
N ILE A 7 2.78 -5.47 2.29
CA ILE A 7 1.57 -5.69 3.11
C ILE A 7 1.87 -5.58 4.61
N PHE A 8 2.96 -6.20 5.10
CA PHE A 8 3.21 -6.33 6.54
C PHE A 8 4.28 -5.39 7.08
N ASN A 9 5.17 -4.86 6.24
CA ASN A 9 6.22 -3.92 6.66
C ASN A 9 6.02 -2.50 6.09
N GLY A 10 5.06 -2.30 5.18
CA GLY A 10 4.79 -1.02 4.53
C GLY A 10 5.93 -0.53 3.63
N LYS A 11 6.73 -1.46 3.10
CA LYS A 11 7.95 -1.17 2.32
C LYS A 11 7.91 -1.80 0.94
N LEU A 12 8.56 -1.13 -0.01
CA LEU A 12 8.75 -1.60 -1.37
C LEU A 12 10.20 -1.37 -1.80
N GLY A 13 11.03 -2.40 -1.76
CA GLY A 13 12.47 -2.20 -1.94
C GLY A 13 13.04 -1.37 -0.79
N ASP A 14 13.81 -0.35 -1.16
CA ASP A 14 14.27 0.69 -0.24
C ASP A 14 13.25 1.82 -0.04
N LEU A 15 12.06 1.72 -0.64
CA LEU A 15 11.04 2.75 -0.55
C LEU A 15 10.17 2.48 0.68
N SER A 16 10.00 3.52 1.49
CA SER A 16 9.11 3.52 2.65
C SER A 16 8.56 4.92 2.84
N VAL A 17 7.35 5.02 3.39
CA VAL A 17 6.79 6.32 3.80
C VAL A 17 7.73 6.99 4.82
N GLY A 18 7.96 8.30 4.66
CA GLY A 18 8.98 9.08 5.37
C GLY A 18 10.38 9.02 4.75
N GLY A 19 10.62 8.11 3.80
CA GLY A 19 11.86 8.04 3.02
C GLY A 19 11.93 9.10 1.93
N THR A 20 13.10 9.23 1.29
CA THR A 20 13.30 10.13 0.15
C THR A 20 13.39 9.36 -1.17
N THR A 21 12.93 9.99 -2.25
CA THR A 21 13.10 9.49 -3.63
C THR A 21 14.45 9.90 -4.26
N TYR A 22 15.23 10.76 -3.60
CA TYR A 22 16.49 11.27 -4.14
C TYR A 22 17.50 10.15 -4.38
N GLY A 23 18.07 10.09 -5.60
CA GLY A 23 19.06 9.09 -6.00
C GLY A 23 18.51 7.69 -6.29
N LYS A 24 17.18 7.52 -6.34
CA LYS A 24 16.54 6.26 -6.76
C LYS A 24 16.36 6.27 -8.28
N THR A 25 16.86 5.23 -8.95
CA THR A 25 16.90 5.13 -10.42
C THR A 25 15.67 4.46 -11.05
N ASN A 26 14.71 4.02 -10.22
CA ASN A 26 13.65 3.11 -10.64
C ASN A 26 12.25 3.76 -10.50
N LEU A 27 12.21 5.10 -10.53
CA LEU A 27 10.98 5.86 -10.34
C LEU A 27 10.68 6.62 -11.63
N ASP A 28 9.61 6.23 -12.31
CA ASP A 28 9.13 6.90 -13.51
C ASP A 28 8.16 7.99 -13.10
N LEU A 29 8.48 9.24 -13.44
CA LEU A 29 7.65 10.40 -13.09
C LEU A 29 6.33 10.36 -13.88
N VAL A 30 5.20 10.34 -13.16
CA VAL A 30 3.85 10.42 -13.73
C VAL A 30 3.30 11.84 -13.63
N GLN A 31 3.53 12.50 -12.48
CA GLN A 31 3.07 13.85 -12.22
C GLN A 31 4.09 14.61 -11.37
N GLU A 32 4.44 15.82 -11.80
CA GLU A 32 5.24 16.75 -10.98
C GLU A 32 4.43 17.23 -9.76
N GLU A 33 5.15 17.54 -8.68
CA GLU A 33 4.57 18.19 -7.51
C GLU A 33 4.18 19.64 -7.83
N ASP A 34 2.97 20.05 -7.44
CA ASP A 34 2.51 21.44 -7.60
C ASP A 34 1.84 21.94 -6.31
N GLY A 35 2.54 22.83 -5.60
CA GLY A 35 2.03 23.44 -4.38
C GLY A 35 1.85 22.43 -3.24
N ASP A 36 0.60 22.08 -2.93
CA ASP A 36 0.22 21.04 -1.97
C ASP A 36 -0.20 19.73 -2.64
N ILE A 37 -0.27 19.69 -3.97
CA ILE A 37 -0.57 18.48 -4.74
C ILE A 37 0.69 17.60 -4.77
N PRO A 38 0.65 16.36 -4.24
CA PRO A 38 1.79 15.45 -4.29
C PRO A 38 2.26 15.17 -5.72
N GLY A 39 3.58 15.07 -5.89
CA GLY A 39 4.15 14.41 -7.05
C GLY A 39 3.85 12.92 -7.03
N LEU A 40 3.73 12.33 -8.22
CA LEU A 40 3.41 10.91 -8.41
C LEU A 40 4.48 10.24 -9.26
N TYR A 41 4.97 9.12 -8.78
CA TYR A 41 5.88 8.24 -9.49
C TYR A 41 5.28 6.86 -9.63
N GLU A 42 5.65 6.16 -10.69
CA GLU A 42 5.41 4.75 -10.87
C GLU A 42 6.72 3.97 -10.67
N VAL A 43 6.64 2.80 -10.05
CA VAL A 43 7.78 1.92 -9.84
C VAL A 43 7.39 0.48 -10.16
N LEU A 44 8.20 -0.15 -11.01
CA LEU A 44 8.09 -1.57 -11.31
C LEU A 44 8.92 -2.36 -10.29
N ASN A 45 8.26 -3.18 -9.47
CA ASN A 45 8.90 -4.13 -8.57
C ASN A 45 8.33 -5.53 -8.81
N GLU A 46 9.17 -6.52 -9.09
CA GLU A 46 8.73 -7.91 -9.33
C GLU A 46 7.54 -8.03 -10.31
N GLU A 47 7.62 -7.31 -11.44
CA GLU A 47 6.59 -7.28 -12.49
C GLU A 47 5.24 -6.69 -12.02
N GLN A 48 5.25 -5.87 -10.98
CA GLN A 48 4.10 -5.17 -10.43
C GLN A 48 4.36 -3.67 -10.39
N TYR A 49 3.39 -2.91 -10.88
CA TYR A 49 3.44 -1.46 -10.84
C TYR A 49 2.85 -0.96 -9.52
N PHE A 50 3.62 -0.13 -8.83
CA PHE A 50 3.19 0.59 -7.65
C PHE A 50 3.24 2.08 -7.93
N GLN A 51 2.33 2.81 -7.30
CA GLN A 51 2.33 4.27 -7.32
C GLN A 51 2.93 4.79 -6.02
N VAL A 52 3.87 5.72 -6.12
CA VAL A 52 4.55 6.37 -5.00
C VAL A 52 4.19 7.86 -5.02
N SER A 53 3.54 8.32 -3.96
CA SER A 53 3.17 9.73 -3.79
C SER A 53 4.22 10.43 -2.94
N THR A 54 4.67 11.60 -3.39
CA THR A 54 5.72 12.37 -2.71
C THR A 54 5.33 13.83 -2.53
N ILE A 55 5.79 14.45 -1.45
CA ILE A 55 5.76 15.91 -1.26
C ILE A 55 7.14 16.35 -0.76
N LYS A 56 7.71 17.44 -1.30
CA LYS A 56 9.06 17.92 -0.99
C LYS A 56 10.11 16.79 -1.02
N ASN A 57 10.08 15.96 -2.07
CA ASN A 57 10.93 14.77 -2.24
C ASN A 57 10.86 13.71 -1.11
N THR A 58 9.81 13.76 -0.28
CA THR A 58 9.54 12.81 0.80
C THR A 58 8.36 11.94 0.43
N ILE A 59 8.49 10.63 0.54
CA ILE A 59 7.43 9.67 0.26
C ILE A 59 6.36 9.81 1.34
N VAL A 60 5.13 10.11 0.94
CA VAL A 60 3.96 10.19 1.83
C VAL A 60 3.00 9.03 1.64
N GLY A 61 3.09 8.33 0.51
CA GLY A 61 2.33 7.10 0.32
C GLY A 61 2.88 6.17 -0.76
N ILE A 62 2.50 4.91 -0.64
CA ILE A 62 2.76 3.83 -1.60
C ILE A 62 1.45 3.09 -1.80
N THR A 63 1.03 2.92 -3.05
CA THR A 63 -0.25 2.32 -3.42
C THR A 63 -0.05 1.23 -4.45
N PHE A 64 -0.81 0.15 -4.29
CA PHE A 64 -0.97 -0.92 -5.25
C PHE A 64 -2.44 -1.07 -5.63
N ASP A 65 -2.70 -1.24 -6.91
CA ASP A 65 -4.05 -1.35 -7.45
C ASP A 65 -4.26 -2.75 -8.05
N PHE A 66 -5.21 -3.49 -7.49
CA PHE A 66 -5.51 -4.87 -7.89
C PHE A 66 -6.39 -4.94 -9.13
N GLU A 67 -7.02 -3.84 -9.54
CA GLU A 67 -7.96 -3.84 -10.67
C GLU A 67 -7.27 -3.99 -12.04
N TYR A 68 -5.98 -3.68 -12.13
CA TYR A 68 -5.23 -3.78 -13.39
C TYR A 68 -5.09 -5.23 -13.89
N ASP A 69 -5.10 -6.21 -12.99
CA ASP A 69 -5.02 -7.63 -13.34
C ASP A 69 -5.85 -8.48 -12.36
N THR A 70 -7.13 -8.64 -12.69
CA THR A 70 -8.13 -9.25 -11.81
C THR A 70 -7.94 -10.75 -11.60
N GLU A 71 -7.22 -11.42 -12.50
CA GLU A 71 -6.93 -12.86 -12.42
C GLU A 71 -5.65 -13.15 -11.63
N LYS A 72 -4.78 -12.15 -11.47
CA LYS A 72 -3.51 -12.30 -10.78
C LYS A 72 -3.70 -12.32 -9.28
N SER A 73 -2.95 -13.21 -8.64
CA SER A 73 -2.81 -13.28 -7.19
C SER A 73 -1.35 -13.34 -6.80
N TYR A 74 -1.04 -12.75 -5.66
CA TYR A 74 0.28 -12.53 -5.12
C TYR A 74 0.45 -13.40 -3.88
N PRO A 75 1.49 -14.25 -3.82
CA PRO A 75 1.79 -14.98 -2.60
C PRO A 75 2.24 -13.99 -1.53
N ILE A 76 1.67 -14.13 -0.33
CA ILE A 76 2.11 -13.41 0.86
C ILE A 76 2.43 -14.41 1.96
N HIS A 77 3.47 -14.09 2.71
CA HIS A 77 4.02 -14.94 3.76
C HIS A 77 4.17 -14.12 5.03
N TYR A 78 3.64 -14.62 6.14
CA TYR A 78 3.83 -14.04 7.46
C TYR A 78 4.12 -15.17 8.45
N GLN A 79 5.34 -15.20 8.99
CA GLN A 79 5.84 -16.31 9.80
C GLN A 79 5.70 -17.66 9.06
N GLU A 80 4.95 -18.61 9.62
CA GLU A 80 4.71 -19.93 9.02
C GLU A 80 3.45 -19.96 8.12
N ASN A 81 2.66 -18.89 8.12
CA ASN A 81 1.39 -18.82 7.40
C ASN A 81 1.59 -18.31 5.98
N ASN A 82 0.87 -18.92 5.05
CA ASN A 82 0.92 -18.62 3.62
C ASN A 82 -0.47 -18.26 3.13
N TYR A 83 -0.58 -17.23 2.30
CA TYR A 83 -1.84 -16.82 1.69
C TYR A 83 -1.61 -16.30 0.27
N ARG A 84 -2.68 -16.21 -0.52
CA ARG A 84 -2.65 -15.58 -1.84
C ARG A 84 -3.66 -14.45 -1.85
N ILE A 85 -3.18 -13.24 -2.07
CA ILE A 85 -4.00 -12.03 -2.12
C ILE A 85 -4.07 -11.51 -3.56
N GLY A 86 -5.20 -10.95 -3.96
CA GLY A 86 -5.48 -10.52 -5.34
C GLY A 86 -6.88 -9.93 -5.42
N PHE A 87 -7.28 -9.45 -6.59
CA PHE A 87 -8.58 -8.78 -6.77
C PHE A 87 -9.75 -9.59 -6.20
N ASN A 88 -9.84 -10.87 -6.56
CA ASN A 88 -10.90 -11.77 -6.11
C ASN A 88 -10.78 -12.26 -4.65
N THR A 89 -9.92 -11.63 -3.82
CA THR A 89 -9.80 -11.99 -2.40
C THR A 89 -11.06 -11.58 -1.65
N ALA A 90 -11.74 -12.57 -1.06
CA ALA A 90 -12.88 -12.31 -0.21
C ALA A 90 -12.43 -11.70 1.12
N TYR A 91 -13.13 -10.64 1.55
CA TYR A 91 -12.87 -9.97 2.83
C TYR A 91 -12.80 -10.94 4.01
N ALA A 92 -13.78 -11.84 4.13
CA ALA A 92 -13.87 -12.79 5.24
C ALA A 92 -12.67 -13.76 5.28
N ASP A 93 -12.21 -14.24 4.13
CA ASP A 93 -11.10 -15.17 4.04
C ASP A 93 -9.78 -14.50 4.44
N PHE A 94 -9.59 -13.23 4.03
CA PHE A 94 -8.40 -12.48 4.41
C PHE A 94 -8.40 -12.12 5.89
N VAL A 95 -9.55 -11.75 6.46
CA VAL A 95 -9.70 -11.54 7.92
C VAL A 95 -9.33 -12.81 8.69
N ALA A 96 -9.84 -13.97 8.28
CA ALA A 96 -9.50 -15.24 8.92
C ALA A 96 -7.98 -15.54 8.85
N PHE A 97 -7.33 -15.21 7.74
CA PHE A 97 -5.88 -15.32 7.61
C PHE A 97 -5.14 -14.39 8.60
N LEU A 98 -5.57 -13.14 8.76
CA LEU A 98 -4.96 -12.21 9.71
C LEU A 98 -5.12 -12.69 11.16
N GLU A 99 -6.32 -13.17 11.53
CA GLU A 99 -6.62 -13.69 12.87
C GLU A 99 -5.80 -14.94 13.20
N THR A 100 -5.73 -15.90 12.27
CA THR A 100 -4.93 -17.13 12.43
C THR A 100 -3.42 -16.85 12.46
N SER A 101 -2.99 -15.75 11.83
CA SER A 101 -1.60 -15.29 11.86
C SER A 101 -1.28 -14.38 13.05
N HIS A 102 -2.24 -14.13 13.94
CA HIS A 102 -2.10 -13.22 15.09
C HIS A 102 -1.61 -11.82 14.72
N ILE A 103 -2.02 -11.32 13.56
CA ILE A 103 -1.68 -9.96 13.09
C ILE A 103 -2.66 -8.98 13.73
N ASP A 104 -2.15 -7.86 14.27
CA ASP A 104 -3.00 -6.79 14.78
C ASP A 104 -3.59 -5.96 13.62
N PHE A 105 -4.92 -5.95 13.53
CA PHE A 105 -5.64 -5.18 12.53
C PHE A 105 -6.93 -4.59 13.07
N LYS A 106 -7.42 -3.56 12.40
CA LYS A 106 -8.75 -3.00 12.59
C LYS A 106 -9.53 -3.15 11.30
N SER A 107 -10.81 -3.45 11.41
CA SER A 107 -11.72 -3.47 10.27
C SER A 107 -12.85 -2.47 10.45
N THR A 108 -13.21 -1.76 9.39
CA THR A 108 -14.40 -0.90 9.34
C THR A 108 -15.29 -1.31 8.18
N THR A 109 -16.61 -1.16 8.36
CA THR A 109 -17.61 -1.42 7.31
C THR A 109 -18.50 -0.20 7.18
N GLU A 110 -18.59 0.35 5.97
CA GLU A 110 -19.41 1.52 5.66
C GLU A 110 -20.08 1.32 4.30
N GLU A 111 -21.42 1.42 4.26
CA GLU A 111 -22.22 1.29 3.03
C GLU A 111 -21.94 0.02 2.19
N GLY A 112 -21.54 -1.08 2.83
CA GLY A 112 -21.19 -2.35 2.16
C GLY A 112 -19.74 -2.47 1.71
N ASN A 113 -18.93 -1.44 1.96
CA ASN A 113 -17.50 -1.44 1.71
C ASN A 113 -16.76 -1.80 2.99
N HIS A 114 -15.69 -2.57 2.86
CA HIS A 114 -14.85 -2.95 3.99
C HIS A 114 -13.46 -2.37 3.85
N THR A 115 -12.91 -1.87 4.96
CA THR A 115 -11.52 -1.46 5.02
C THR A 115 -10.83 -2.24 6.12
N ILE A 116 -9.62 -2.73 5.84
CA ILE A 116 -8.73 -3.35 6.82
C ILE A 116 -7.52 -2.45 6.99
N PHE A 117 -7.21 -2.11 8.23
CA PHE A 117 -6.00 -1.39 8.62
C PHE A 117 -5.08 -2.33 9.41
N ILE A 118 -3.90 -2.61 8.88
CA ILE A 118 -2.85 -3.39 9.57
C ILE A 118 -1.94 -2.41 10.31
N SER A 119 -1.93 -2.49 11.65
CA SER A 119 -1.26 -1.49 12.50
C SER A 119 0.25 -1.42 12.26
N GLU A 120 0.91 -2.56 12.07
CA GLU A 120 2.37 -2.68 11.94
C GLU A 120 2.90 -1.96 10.69
N SER A 121 2.28 -2.20 9.53
CA SER A 121 2.64 -1.57 8.26
C SER A 121 1.98 -0.23 8.01
N LYS A 122 0.99 0.16 8.84
CA LYS A 122 0.03 1.22 8.56
C LYS A 122 -0.69 1.03 7.21
N LEU A 123 -0.82 -0.22 6.74
CA LEU A 123 -1.45 -0.54 5.47
C LEU A 123 -2.96 -0.46 5.60
N ASN A 124 -3.61 0.18 4.63
CA ASN A 124 -5.04 0.11 4.39
C ASN A 124 -5.32 -0.78 3.17
N LEU A 125 -6.26 -1.70 3.32
CA LEU A 125 -6.80 -2.53 2.25
C LEU A 125 -8.28 -2.19 2.07
N LEU A 126 -8.68 -1.91 0.84
CA LEU A 126 -10.01 -1.44 0.51
C LEU A 126 -10.76 -2.51 -0.30
N PHE A 127 -11.93 -2.89 0.21
CA PHE A 127 -12.79 -3.91 -0.38
C PHE A 127 -14.13 -3.32 -0.81
N TYR A 128 -14.48 -3.48 -2.09
CA TYR A 128 -15.79 -3.20 -2.69
C TYR A 128 -16.36 -4.50 -3.28
N ASN A 129 -16.88 -5.40 -2.44
CA ASN A 129 -17.11 -6.83 -2.73
C ASN A 129 -15.84 -7.66 -3.01
N ASN A 130 -14.89 -7.10 -3.77
CA ASN A 130 -13.55 -7.63 -4.05
C ASN A 130 -12.47 -6.75 -3.41
N LEU A 131 -11.21 -7.15 -3.43
CA LEU A 131 -10.08 -6.32 -2.98
C LEU A 131 -9.61 -5.40 -4.12
N TYR A 132 -9.70 -4.09 -3.94
CA TYR A 132 -9.39 -3.12 -5.00
C TYR A 132 -8.00 -2.52 -4.82
N LYS A 133 -7.65 -2.14 -3.59
CA LYS A 133 -6.47 -1.33 -3.35
C LYS A 133 -5.79 -1.68 -2.04
N ALA A 134 -4.47 -1.62 -2.06
CA ALA A 134 -3.62 -1.64 -0.89
C ALA A 134 -2.81 -0.34 -0.85
N SER A 135 -2.81 0.36 0.28
CA SER A 135 -2.11 1.64 0.39
C SER A 135 -1.53 1.87 1.77
N VAL A 136 -0.29 2.32 1.82
CA VAL A 136 0.30 2.95 3.01
C VAL A 136 0.31 4.45 2.76
N PHE A 137 -0.29 5.24 3.63
CA PHE A 137 -0.29 6.70 3.51
C PHE A 137 -0.19 7.34 4.89
N ASP A 138 0.71 8.31 5.05
CA ASP A 138 0.89 9.04 6.31
C ASP A 138 0.37 10.47 6.16
N LEU A 139 -0.90 10.64 6.55
CA LEU A 139 -1.61 11.92 6.47
C LEU A 139 -1.00 12.98 7.38
N ASP A 140 -0.46 12.60 8.54
CA ASP A 140 0.17 13.53 9.46
C ASP A 140 1.48 14.07 8.89
N LEU A 141 2.29 13.20 8.27
CA LEU A 141 3.49 13.59 7.55
C LEU A 141 3.14 14.53 6.38
N TYR A 142 2.15 14.17 5.55
CA TYR A 142 1.67 15.01 4.47
C TYR A 142 1.25 16.40 4.97
N ASN A 143 0.42 16.45 6.01
CA ASN A 143 -0.05 17.69 6.62
C ASN A 143 1.11 18.52 7.20
N THR A 144 2.10 17.90 7.82
CA THR A 144 3.28 18.59 8.35
C THR A 144 4.10 19.24 7.24
N LEU A 145 4.30 18.52 6.13
CA LEU A 145 5.11 19.00 5.02
C LEU A 145 4.41 20.11 4.22
N THR A 146 3.08 20.09 4.14
CA THR A 146 2.28 21.08 3.40
C THR A 146 1.94 22.33 4.23
N LYS A 147 1.81 22.22 5.56
CA LYS A 147 1.53 23.37 6.45
C LYS A 147 2.72 24.31 6.67
N ASN A 148 3.95 23.83 6.49
CA ASN A 148 5.16 24.66 6.56
C ASN A 148 5.39 25.48 5.26
N LYS A 149 4.36 26.23 4.82
CA LYS A 149 4.46 27.22 3.74
C LYS A 149 4.77 28.60 4.32
#